data_AF-A0A1B6DT02-F1
#
_entry.id   AF-A0A1B6DT02-F1
#
_cell.length_a   1.000
_cell.length_b   1.000
_cell.length_c   1.000
_cell.angle_alpha   90.00
_cell.angle_beta   90.00
_cell.angle_gamma   90.00
#
_symmetry.space_group_name_H-M   'P 1'
#
loop_
_entity.id
_entity.type
_entity.pdbx_description
1 polymer ?
#
loop_
_entity_poly.entity_id
_entity_poly.type
_entity_poly.pdbx_seq_one_letter_code
_entity_poly.pdbx_strand_id
1 'polypeptide(L)'
;LVAVGNDRGTAYLVEFSENLAISAKNDKALLTAMFERESRREKIIEGKMREIRLRVKTRQSEAHSTSSKDNRPSVQTLSAADALLRTAETDFLSIIEAVSYTFEFKFVYFYFYQFHIV
;
A
#
# COMPACT_ATOMS: atom_id res chain seq x y z
N LEU A 1 31.27 -14.78 12.76
CA LEU A 1 32.61 -14.41 12.25
C LEU A 1 32.76 -14.97 10.84
N VAL A 2 33.20 -14.16 9.88
CA VAL A 2 33.43 -14.57 8.49
C VAL A 2 34.84 -14.17 8.08
N ALA A 3 35.53 -15.07 7.38
CA ALA A 3 36.83 -14.80 6.78
C ALA A 3 36.65 -14.61 5.26
N VAL A 4 37.17 -13.52 4.74
CA VAL A 4 37.14 -13.21 3.30
C VAL A 4 38.58 -13.12 2.80
N GLY A 5 38.95 -14.01 1.88
CA GLY A 5 40.24 -13.97 1.19
C GLY A 5 40.14 -13.19 -0.12
N ASN A 6 41.20 -12.47 -0.48
CA ASN A 6 41.35 -11.89 -1.82
C ASN A 6 42.38 -12.65 -2.66
N ASP A 7 42.41 -12.34 -3.96
CA ASP A 7 43.33 -12.89 -4.96
C ASP A 7 44.80 -12.47 -4.74
N ARG A 8 45.04 -11.41 -3.96
CA ARG A 8 46.37 -10.93 -3.56
C ARG A 8 46.92 -11.60 -2.31
N GLY A 9 46.25 -12.64 -1.79
CA GLY A 9 46.71 -13.39 -0.62
C GLY A 9 46.49 -12.68 0.71
N THR A 10 45.65 -11.64 0.74
CA THR A 10 45.20 -10.99 1.98
C THR A 10 43.92 -11.66 2.47
N ALA A 11 43.82 -11.87 3.78
CA ALA A 11 42.62 -12.37 4.43
C ALA A 11 42.08 -11.35 5.43
N TYR A 12 40.78 -11.06 5.34
CA TYR A 12 40.06 -10.17 6.24
C TYR A 12 39.16 -11.01 7.14
N LEU A 13 39.18 -10.70 8.43
CA LEU A 13 38.27 -11.28 9.41
C LEU A 13 37.21 -10.24 9.75
N VAL A 14 35.94 -10.56 9.50
CA VAL A 14 34.81 -9.68 9.75
C VAL A 14 33.91 -10.33 10.78
N GLU A 15 33.67 -9.62 11.87
CA GLU A 15 32.66 -9.97 12.85
C GLU A 15 31.35 -9.24 12.53
N PHE A 16 30.23 -9.96 12.60
CA PHE A 16 28.90 -9.40 12.39
C PHE A 16 28.19 -9.24 13.72
N SER A 17 27.32 -8.24 13.82
CA SER A 17 26.41 -8.09 14.96
C SER A 17 25.55 -9.33 15.14
N GLU A 18 25.17 -9.62 16.38
CA GLU A 18 24.33 -10.77 16.75
C GLU A 18 23.02 -10.84 15.95
N ASN A 19 22.39 -9.70 15.66
CA ASN A 19 21.17 -9.59 14.84
C ASN A 19 21.30 -10.15 13.41
N LEU A 20 22.52 -10.20 12.87
CA LEU A 20 22.80 -10.75 11.54
C LEU A 20 23.39 -12.15 11.62
N ALA A 21 24.00 -12.50 12.75
CA ALA A 21 24.65 -13.78 12.99
C ALA A 21 23.67 -14.85 13.47
N ILE A 22 22.65 -14.47 14.24
CA ILE A 22 21.68 -15.37 14.86
C ILE A 22 20.30 -15.12 14.25
N SER A 23 19.85 -16.04 13.41
CA SER A 23 18.45 -16.06 12.98
C SER A 23 17.63 -16.88 13.98
N ALA A 24 16.55 -16.29 14.49
CA ALA A 24 15.60 -17.01 15.32
C ALA A 24 14.90 -18.08 14.47
N LYS A 25 14.47 -19.18 15.12
CA LYS A 25 13.87 -20.36 14.46
C LYS A 25 12.72 -20.01 13.51
N ASN A 26 12.07 -18.87 13.72
CA ASN A 26 10.84 -18.47 13.05
C ASN A 26 11.07 -17.39 11.98
N ASP A 27 12.25 -16.76 11.90
CA ASP A 27 12.47 -15.56 11.08
C ASP A 27 12.16 -15.81 9.61
N LYS A 28 12.68 -16.91 9.06
CA LYS A 28 12.44 -17.29 7.68
C LYS A 28 10.95 -17.45 7.39
N ALA A 29 10.22 -18.09 8.30
CA ALA A 29 8.78 -18.33 8.14
C ALA A 29 7.99 -17.02 8.23
N LEU A 30 8.29 -16.16 9.20
CA LEU A 30 7.65 -14.87 9.38
C LEU A 30 7.90 -13.93 8.20
N LEU A 31 9.15 -13.85 7.74
CA LEU A 31 9.54 -13.00 6.61
C LEU A 31 8.88 -13.48 5.31
N THR A 32 8.88 -14.80 5.06
CA THR A 32 8.21 -15.39 3.89
C THR A 32 6.71 -15.10 3.93
N ALA A 33 6.05 -15.31 5.08
CA ALA A 33 4.63 -15.02 5.23
C ALA A 33 4.32 -13.52 5.02
N MET A 34 5.20 -12.63 5.47
CA MET A 34 5.08 -11.19 5.25
C MET A 34 5.15 -10.84 3.75
N PHE A 35 6.13 -11.39 3.02
CA PHE A 35 6.25 -11.15 1.59
C PHE A 35 5.08 -11.72 0.78
N GLU A 36 4.61 -12.91 1.12
CA GLU A 36 3.43 -13.50 0.49
C GLU A 36 2.17 -12.67 0.71
N ARG A 37 1.98 -12.17 1.95
CA ARG A 37 0.87 -11.29 2.29
C ARG A 37 0.90 -9.99 1.47
N GLU A 38 2.07 -9.35 1.39
CA GLU A 38 2.19 -8.09 0.64
C GLU A 38 2.02 -8.31 -0.86
N SER A 39 2.62 -9.37 -1.42
CA SER A 39 2.42 -9.76 -2.82
C SER A 39 0.96 -10.04 -3.15
N ARG A 40 0.21 -10.69 -2.25
CA ARG A 40 -1.22 -10.92 -2.43
C ARG A 40 -2.01 -9.62 -2.38
N ARG A 41 -1.66 -8.72 -1.46
CA ARG A 41 -2.29 -7.40 -1.33
C ARG A 41 -2.12 -6.58 -2.60
N GLU A 42 -0.91 -6.55 -3.14
CA GLU A 42 -0.59 -5.85 -4.39
C GLU A 42 -1.41 -6.39 -5.56
N LYS A 43 -1.46 -7.72 -5.76
CA LYS A 43 -2.28 -8.36 -6.80
C LYS A 43 -3.77 -7.99 -6.71
N ILE A 44 -4.33 -7.95 -5.50
CA ILE A 44 -5.73 -7.57 -5.29
C ILE A 44 -5.95 -6.11 -5.69
N ILE A 45 -5.05 -5.21 -5.29
CA ILE A 45 -5.16 -3.78 -5.58
C ILE A 45 -5.05 -3.54 -7.08
N GLU A 46 -4.09 -4.16 -7.76
CA GLU A 46 -3.95 -4.07 -9.21
C GLU A 46 -5.20 -4.56 -9.95
N GLY A 47 -5.79 -5.67 -9.49
CA GLY A 47 -7.05 -6.20 -10.03
C GLY A 47 -8.19 -5.20 -9.90
N LYS A 48 -8.40 -4.64 -8.70
CA LYS A 48 -9.42 -3.61 -8.45
C LYS A 48 -9.17 -2.34 -9.28
N MET A 49 -7.92 -1.90 -9.41
CA MET A 49 -7.55 -0.74 -10.21
C MET A 49 -7.79 -0.95 -11.71
N ARG A 50 -7.62 -2.18 -12.20
CA ARG A 50 -7.96 -2.54 -13.59
C ARG A 50 -9.48 -2.48 -13.81
N GLU A 51 -10.25 -3.02 -12.88
CA GLU A 51 -11.72 -3.00 -12.94
C GLU A 51 -12.27 -1.57 -12.88
N ILE A 52 -11.77 -0.72 -11.98
CA ILE A 52 -12.18 0.69 -11.88
C ILE A 52 -11.91 1.41 -13.20
N ARG A 53 -10.73 1.24 -13.80
CA ARG A 53 -10.38 1.85 -15.09
C ARG A 53 -11.34 1.43 -16.21
N LEU A 54 -11.71 0.14 -16.26
CA LEU A 54 -12.68 -0.36 -17.22
C LEU A 54 -14.07 0.26 -16.99
N ARG A 55 -14.55 0.30 -15.74
CA ARG A 55 -15.84 0.91 -15.38
C ARG A 55 -15.91 2.39 -15.75
N VAL A 56 -14.83 3.16 -15.51
CA VAL A 56 -14.76 4.57 -15.89
C VAL A 56 -14.82 4.72 -17.41
N LYS A 57 -14.07 3.92 -18.17
CA LYS A 57 -14.09 3.96 -19.63
C LYS A 57 -15.47 3.64 -20.20
N THR A 58 -16.14 2.61 -19.69
CA THR A 58 -17.51 2.24 -20.10
C THR A 58 -18.49 3.38 -19.83
N ARG A 59 -18.46 3.97 -18.62
CA ARG A 59 -19.30 5.12 -18.26
C ARG A 59 -19.05 6.34 -19.16
N GLN A 60 -17.80 6.62 -19.52
CA GLN A 60 -17.46 7.72 -20.42
C GLN A 60 -17.96 7.46 -21.85
N SER A 61 -17.88 6.23 -22.36
CA SER A 61 -18.45 5.90 -23.68
C SER A 61 -19.97 6.00 -23.72
N GLU A 62 -20.67 5.65 -22.64
CA GLU A 62 -22.13 5.80 -22.52
C GLU A 62 -22.57 7.27 -22.38
N ALA A 63 -21.77 8.09 -21.70
CA ALA A 63 -22.02 9.54 -21.61
C ALA A 63 -21.75 10.27 -22.95
N HIS A 64 -20.80 9.78 -23.75
CA HIS A 64 -20.48 10.39 -25.05
C HIS A 64 -21.50 10.05 -26.16
N SER A 65 -22.22 8.93 -26.05
CA SER A 65 -23.32 8.62 -26.97
C SER A 65 -24.60 9.43 -26.71
N THR A 66 -24.68 10.15 -25.58
CA THR A 66 -25.90 10.86 -25.14
C THR A 66 -25.76 12.39 -25.03
N SER A 67 -24.58 12.97 -25.27
CA SER A 67 -24.35 14.41 -25.02
C SER A 67 -23.80 15.19 -26.22
N SER A 68 -24.59 15.25 -27.30
CA SER A 68 -24.48 16.31 -28.32
C SER A 68 -25.43 17.47 -27.99
N LYS A 69 -25.30 18.12 -26.84
CA LYS A 69 -25.93 19.44 -26.59
C LYS A 69 -25.05 20.31 -25.69
N ASP A 70 -24.63 21.42 -26.28
CA ASP A 70 -23.99 22.61 -25.73
C ASP A 70 -24.55 22.98 -24.34
N ASN A 71 -23.70 23.06 -23.31
CA ASN A 71 -24.12 23.44 -21.97
C ASN A 71 -23.00 24.25 -21.27
N ARG A 72 -23.12 25.58 -21.32
CA ARG A 72 -22.46 26.46 -20.36
C ARG A 72 -23.11 26.23 -18.99
N PRO A 73 -22.36 25.92 -17.92
CA PRO A 73 -22.94 25.59 -16.64
C PRO A 73 -23.60 26.83 -16.01
N SER A 74 -24.84 26.68 -15.56
CA SER A 74 -25.58 27.69 -14.81
C SER A 74 -25.09 27.76 -13.35
N VAL A 75 -25.34 28.87 -12.66
CA VAL A 75 -24.86 29.12 -11.29
C VAL A 75 -25.34 28.06 -10.28
N GLN A 76 -26.49 27.42 -10.53
CA GLN A 76 -26.98 26.29 -9.71
C GLN A 76 -26.17 25.01 -9.89
N THR A 77 -25.67 24.72 -11.11
CA THR A 77 -24.79 23.58 -11.35
C THR A 77 -23.42 23.74 -10.69
N LEU A 78 -22.94 24.97 -10.51
CA LEU A 78 -21.70 25.26 -9.76
C LEU A 78 -21.88 24.95 -8.25
N SER A 79 -22.98 25.38 -7.65
CA SER A 79 -23.31 25.09 -6.23
C SER A 79 -23.46 23.58 -5.96
N ALA A 80 -24.11 22.85 -6.87
CA ALA A 80 -24.22 21.39 -6.78
C ALA A 80 -22.86 20.69 -6.97
N ALA A 81 -22.01 21.19 -7.86
CA ALA A 81 -20.66 20.67 -8.06
C ALA A 81 -19.77 20.91 -6.83
N ASP A 82 -19.87 22.09 -6.20
CA ASP A 82 -19.14 22.42 -4.98
C ASP A 82 -19.57 21.53 -3.79
N ALA A 83 -20.86 21.21 -3.69
CA ALA A 83 -21.36 20.27 -2.69
C ALA A 83 -20.80 18.85 -2.90
N LEU A 84 -20.75 18.38 -4.14
CA LEU A 84 -20.14 17.08 -4.48
C LEU A 84 -18.63 17.06 -4.22
N LEU A 85 -17.94 18.15 -4.53
CA LEU A 85 -16.50 18.29 -4.29
C LEU A 85 -16.18 18.21 -2.78
N ARG A 86 -16.95 18.92 -1.95
CA ARG A 86 -16.80 18.85 -0.48
C ARG A 86 -17.01 17.44 0.07
N THR A 87 -18.01 16.71 -0.43
CA THR A 87 -18.25 15.33 -0.02
C THR A 87 -17.08 14.42 -0.43
N ALA A 88 -16.53 14.59 -1.63
CA ALA A 88 -15.38 13.81 -2.08
C ALA A 88 -14.12 14.10 -1.24
N GLU A 89 -13.89 15.34 -0.86
CA GLU A 89 -12.78 15.73 0.02
C GLU A 89 -12.92 15.10 1.41
N THR A 90 -14.12 15.11 2.00
CA THR A 90 -14.35 14.49 3.31
C THR A 90 -14.17 12.98 3.28
N ASP A 91 -14.66 12.31 2.22
CA ASP A 91 -14.47 10.87 2.05
C ASP A 91 -12.99 10.54 1.92
N PHE A 92 -12.24 11.31 1.12
CA PHE A 92 -10.80 11.10 0.94
C PHE A 92 -10.03 11.26 2.24
N LEU A 93 -10.30 12.33 3.01
CA LEU A 93 -9.64 12.57 4.30
C LEU A 93 -9.99 11.48 5.32
N SER A 94 -11.24 11.02 5.38
CA SER A 94 -11.65 9.94 6.28
C SER A 94 -10.93 8.62 5.98
N ILE A 95 -10.71 8.32 4.71
CA ILE A 95 -9.98 7.13 4.29
C ILE A 95 -8.51 7.23 4.71
N ILE A 96 -7.88 8.39 4.54
CA ILE A 96 -6.49 8.61 4.96
C ILE A 96 -6.38 8.42 6.48
N GLU A 97 -7.27 9.05 7.25
CA GLU A 97 -7.26 8.96 8.70
C GLU A 97 -7.46 7.51 9.16
N ALA A 98 -8.45 6.80 8.61
CA ALA A 98 -8.71 5.40 8.92
C ALA A 98 -7.53 4.50 8.57
N VAL A 99 -6.84 4.72 7.44
CA VAL A 99 -5.65 3.97 7.07
C VAL A 99 -4.50 4.28 8.03
N SER A 100 -4.31 5.53 8.42
CA SER A 100 -3.26 5.93 9.37
C SER A 100 -3.45 5.27 10.74
N TYR A 101 -4.67 5.32 11.29
CA TYR A 101 -5.00 4.62 12.54
C TYR A 101 -4.88 3.10 12.40
N THR A 102 -5.32 2.52 11.28
CA THR A 102 -5.19 1.08 11.05
C THR A 102 -3.72 0.66 10.95
N PHE A 103 -2.86 1.52 10.39
CA PHE A 103 -1.43 1.26 10.27
C PHE A 103 -0.75 1.31 11.63
N GLU A 104 -0.98 2.37 12.42
CA GLU A 104 -0.53 2.50 13.81
C GLU A 104 -1.02 1.32 14.66
N PHE A 105 -2.33 1.00 14.62
CA PHE A 105 -2.89 -0.09 15.41
C PHE A 105 -2.31 -1.44 14.99
N LYS A 106 -2.20 -1.75 13.69
CA LYS A 106 -1.60 -3.02 13.25
C LYS A 106 -0.11 -3.08 13.53
N PHE A 107 0.61 -1.97 13.45
CA PHE A 107 2.04 -1.93 13.78
C PHE A 107 2.25 -2.19 15.27
N VAL A 108 1.49 -1.52 16.14
CA VAL A 108 1.52 -1.71 17.60
C VAL A 108 1.04 -3.11 17.99
N TYR A 109 -0.11 -3.59 17.48
CA TYR A 109 -0.62 -4.92 17.82
C TYR A 109 0.29 -6.04 17.32
N PHE A 110 0.89 -5.89 16.14
CA PHE A 110 1.87 -6.84 15.61
C PHE A 110 3.15 -6.84 16.44
N TYR A 111 3.70 -5.68 16.81
CA TYR A 111 4.86 -5.61 17.70
C TYR A 111 4.57 -6.18 19.09
N PHE A 112 3.41 -5.88 19.68
CA PHE A 112 3.06 -6.31 21.04
C PHE A 112 2.77 -7.82 21.12
N TYR A 113 2.12 -8.42 20.11
CA TYR A 113 1.85 -9.86 20.09
C TYR A 113 3.06 -10.70 19.65
N GLN A 114 3.96 -10.16 18.82
CA GLN A 114 5.13 -10.89 18.34
C GLN A 114 6.29 -10.91 19.35
N PHE A 115 6.39 -9.91 20.25
CA PHE A 115 7.46 -9.82 21.25
C PHE A 115 7.13 -10.41 22.64
N HIS A 116 5.86 -10.62 23.00
CA HIS A 116 5.47 -11.16 24.32
C HIS A 116 5.08 -12.67 24.29
N ILE A 117 5.33 -13.35 23.16
CA ILE A 117 5.32 -14.82 23.05
C ILE A 117 6.78 -15.27 22.88
N VAL A 118 7.59 -15.01 23.91
CA VAL A 118 8.82 -15.75 24.27
C VAL A 118 8.85 -15.85 25.78
#